data_AF-A0A661VJ47-F1
#
_entry.id   AF-A0A661VJ47-F1
#
_cell.length_a   1.000
_cell.length_b   1.000
_cell.length_c   1.000
_cell.angle_alpha   90.00
_cell.angle_beta   90.00
_cell.angle_gamma   90.00
#
_symmetry.space_group_name_H-M   'P 1'
#
loop_
_entity.id
_entity.type
_entity.pdbx_description
1 polymer ?
#
loop_
_entity_poly.entity_id
_entity_poly.type
_entity_poly.pdbx_seq_one_letter_code
_entity_poly.pdbx_strand_id
1 'polypeptide(L)'
;MAKRRTRGKRYPLLIYRRLFSLYAGPLVMLFLVSAAPLGATFVWELPRLQPIRWTLVIIAVISILLLLALFVARWLAFVRCRTNSLLIQVPLYQVVISYGRIRLTRPAEFARIFPPRGQTWSQRRFLESLWGRTVIVVETKGLPLPRWWLRLWLSKYLLLPHDSGFVFAVEDWMGLSQEIDSFRSNWLLRRKEMQVPGTF
;
A
#
# COMPACT_ATOMS: atom_id res chain seq x y z
N MET A 1 23.15 20.24 -19.93
CA MET A 1 23.03 18.82 -19.51
C MET A 1 22.11 18.73 -18.29
N ALA A 2 20.88 18.24 -18.44
CA ALA A 2 19.97 18.05 -17.31
C ALA A 2 20.42 16.86 -16.46
N LYS A 3 20.67 17.07 -15.16
CA LYS A 3 21.10 16.06 -14.19
C LYS A 3 20.11 14.88 -14.19
N ARG A 4 20.50 13.73 -14.75
CA ARG A 4 19.67 12.51 -14.82
C ARG A 4 19.22 12.11 -13.42
N ARG A 5 17.93 12.23 -13.13
CA ARG A 5 17.36 11.77 -11.85
C ARG A 5 17.40 10.25 -11.79
N THR A 6 18.20 9.70 -10.87
CA THR A 6 18.30 8.25 -10.65
C THR A 6 17.11 7.68 -9.87
N ARG A 7 16.35 8.54 -9.19
CA ARG A 7 15.17 8.19 -8.40
C ARG A 7 14.05 9.20 -8.65
N GLY A 8 12.85 8.67 -8.89
CA GLY A 8 11.62 9.44 -9.03
C GLY A 8 11.02 9.88 -7.69
N LYS A 9 9.93 10.63 -7.76
CA LYS A 9 9.17 11.09 -6.58
C LYS A 9 8.54 9.89 -5.85
N ARG A 10 8.22 10.11 -4.57
CA ARG A 10 7.46 9.13 -3.77
C ARG A 10 5.98 9.44 -3.91
N TYR A 11 5.20 8.44 -4.31
CA TYR A 11 3.77 8.56 -4.48
C TYR A 11 3.07 7.71 -3.40
N PRO A 12 2.48 8.34 -2.37
CA PRO A 12 1.87 7.61 -1.26
C PRO A 12 0.61 6.86 -1.73
N LEU A 13 0.45 5.63 -1.25
CA LEU A 13 -0.69 4.78 -1.58
C LEU A 13 -1.88 5.11 -0.66
N LEU A 14 -2.96 5.59 -1.25
CA LEU A 14 -4.16 6.04 -0.53
C LEU A 14 -4.87 4.91 0.22
N ILE A 15 -4.75 3.67 -0.25
CA ILE A 15 -5.38 2.49 0.37
C ILE A 15 -4.93 2.31 1.82
N TYR A 16 -3.64 2.47 2.11
CA TYR A 16 -3.11 2.28 3.47
C TYR A 16 -3.39 3.47 4.38
N ARG A 17 -3.44 4.70 3.83
CA ARG A 17 -3.87 5.89 4.57
C ARG A 17 -5.32 5.75 5.03
N ARG A 18 -6.19 5.18 4.19
CA ARG A 18 -7.60 4.90 4.52
C ARG A 18 -7.73 3.78 5.57
N LEU A 19 -6.88 2.75 5.49
CA LEU A 19 -6.83 1.67 6.48
C LEU A 19 -6.58 2.20 7.89
N PHE A 20 -5.59 3.07 8.05
CA PHE A 20 -5.35 3.73 9.32
C PHE A 20 -6.56 4.54 9.78
N SER A 21 -7.16 5.37 8.93
CA SER A 21 -8.28 6.24 9.33
C SER A 21 -9.53 5.49 9.82
N LEU A 22 -9.76 4.27 9.34
CA LEU A 22 -10.93 3.47 9.72
C LEU A 22 -10.69 2.61 10.96
N TYR A 23 -9.51 2.01 11.08
CA TYR A 23 -9.20 1.11 12.18
C TYR A 23 -8.63 1.84 13.41
N ALA A 24 -8.02 3.02 13.24
CA ALA A 24 -7.43 3.77 14.35
C ALA A 24 -8.47 4.14 15.42
N GLY A 25 -9.66 4.60 15.04
CA GLY A 25 -10.72 4.96 15.98
C GLY A 25 -11.13 3.79 16.89
N PRO A 26 -11.59 2.66 16.32
CA PRO A 26 -11.92 1.46 17.10
C PRO A 26 -10.76 0.94 17.95
N LEU A 27 -9.52 0.95 17.43
CA LEU A 27 -8.34 0.51 18.17
C LEU A 27 -8.01 1.42 19.36
N VAL A 28 -8.14 2.73 19.21
CA VAL A 28 -7.97 3.69 20.32
C VAL A 28 -9.05 3.46 21.37
N MET A 29 -10.30 3.26 20.95
CA MET A 29 -11.40 3.01 21.87
C MET A 29 -11.19 1.70 22.64
N LEU A 30 -10.75 0.64 21.95
CA LEU A 30 -10.42 -0.65 22.56
C LEU A 30 -9.26 -0.53 23.55
N PHE A 31 -8.22 0.23 23.19
CA PHE A 31 -7.13 0.58 24.09
C PHE A 31 -7.64 1.31 25.35
N LEU A 32 -8.45 2.37 25.19
CA LEU A 32 -8.99 3.14 26.32
C LEU A 32 -9.87 2.28 27.24
N VAL A 33 -10.75 1.45 26.67
CA VAL A 33 -11.61 0.54 27.44
C VAL A 33 -10.80 -0.51 28.19
N SER A 34 -9.68 -0.97 27.62
CA SER A 34 -8.78 -1.91 28.31
C SER A 34 -7.88 -1.23 29.35
N ALA A 35 -7.48 0.02 29.12
CA ALA A 35 -6.54 0.77 29.95
C ALA A 35 -7.20 1.42 31.18
N ALA A 36 -8.46 1.88 31.07
CA ALA A 36 -9.17 2.53 32.18
C ALA A 36 -9.36 1.60 33.41
N PRO A 37 -9.77 0.32 33.26
CA PRO A 37 -9.84 -0.61 34.38
C PRO A 37 -8.46 -0.95 34.95
N LEU A 38 -7.41 -1.01 34.13
CA LEU A 38 -6.03 -1.22 34.59
C LEU A 38 -5.54 -0.07 35.47
N GLY A 39 -5.79 1.18 35.05
CA GLY A 39 -5.50 2.36 35.87
C GLY A 39 -6.27 2.34 37.20
N ALA A 40 -7.55 1.98 37.17
CA ALA A 40 -8.37 1.86 38.38
C ALA A 40 -7.87 0.77 39.34
N THR A 41 -7.34 -0.35 38.84
CA THR A 41 -6.72 -1.38 39.72
C THR A 41 -5.43 -0.91 40.38
N PHE A 42 -4.73 0.06 39.80
CA PHE A 42 -3.48 0.60 40.35
C PHE A 42 -3.71 1.69 41.40
N VAL A 43 -4.80 2.46 41.27
CA VAL A 43 -5.13 3.57 42.17
C VAL A 43 -6.08 3.16 43.30
N TRP A 44 -7.01 2.23 43.05
CA TRP A 44 -8.15 1.96 43.94
C TRP A 44 -8.23 0.50 44.43
N GLU A 45 -7.22 -0.33 44.13
CA GLU A 45 -7.13 -1.76 44.48
C GLU A 45 -8.47 -2.52 44.38
N LEU A 46 -9.12 -2.51 43.21
CA LEU A 46 -10.36 -3.28 43.00
C LEU A 46 -10.09 -4.79 43.04
N PRO A 47 -10.56 -5.54 44.07
CA PRO A 47 -10.24 -6.97 44.21
C PRO A 47 -10.92 -7.82 43.13
N ARG A 48 -12.06 -7.38 42.59
CA ARG A 48 -12.85 -8.11 41.59
C ARG A 48 -12.18 -8.21 40.21
N LEU A 49 -11.22 -7.34 39.89
CA LEU A 49 -10.57 -7.30 38.57
C LEU A 49 -9.23 -8.04 38.54
N GLN A 50 -8.69 -8.45 39.69
CA GLN A 50 -7.39 -9.13 39.79
C GLN A 50 -7.21 -10.36 38.89
N PRO A 51 -8.19 -11.29 38.74
CA PRO A 51 -8.00 -12.47 37.89
C PRO A 51 -7.95 -12.15 36.39
N ILE A 52 -8.52 -11.02 35.95
CA ILE A 52 -8.62 -10.64 34.52
C ILE A 52 -7.55 -9.59 34.13
N ARG A 53 -6.78 -9.07 35.10
CA ARG A 53 -5.73 -8.05 34.87
C ARG A 53 -4.78 -8.43 33.73
N TRP A 54 -4.26 -9.66 33.71
CA TRP A 54 -3.33 -10.09 32.66
C TRP A 54 -3.97 -10.11 31.27
N THR A 55 -5.23 -10.53 31.16
CA THR A 55 -5.98 -10.50 29.90
C THR A 55 -6.16 -9.07 29.41
N LEU A 56 -6.48 -8.12 30.31
CA LEU A 56 -6.59 -6.70 29.96
C LEU A 56 -5.24 -6.12 29.50
N VAL A 57 -4.13 -6.49 30.15
CA VAL A 57 -2.79 -6.07 29.73
C VAL A 57 -2.48 -6.61 28.33
N ILE A 58 -2.74 -7.89 28.06
CA ILE A 58 -2.50 -8.49 26.75
C ILE A 58 -3.31 -7.76 25.68
N ILE A 59 -4.60 -7.50 25.92
CA ILE A 59 -5.46 -6.76 24.99
C ILE A 59 -4.94 -5.34 24.77
N ALA A 60 -4.55 -4.62 25.82
CA ALA A 60 -4.01 -3.26 25.72
C ALA A 60 -2.72 -3.22 24.88
N VAL A 61 -1.79 -4.16 25.13
CA VAL A 61 -0.52 -4.28 24.41
C VAL A 61 -0.76 -4.62 22.93
N ILE A 62 -1.62 -5.59 22.64
CA ILE A 62 -1.97 -5.96 21.26
C ILE A 62 -2.59 -4.76 20.52
N SER A 63 -3.47 -4.01 21.20
CA SER A 63 -4.12 -2.83 20.61
C SER A 63 -3.11 -1.73 20.26
N ILE A 64 -2.17 -1.43 21.16
CA ILE A 64 -1.08 -0.49 20.89
C ILE A 64 -0.22 -0.97 19.73
N LEU A 65 0.16 -2.25 19.72
CA LEU A 65 1.02 -2.81 18.69
C LEU A 65 0.35 -2.73 17.31
N LEU A 66 -0.95 -3.06 17.22
CA LEU A 66 -1.74 -2.91 16.00
C LEU A 66 -1.86 -1.45 15.56
N LEU A 67 -2.09 -0.52 16.49
CA LEU A 67 -2.18 0.90 16.20
C LEU A 67 -0.85 1.43 15.63
N LEU A 68 0.26 1.08 16.27
CA LEU A 68 1.61 1.43 15.82
C LEU A 68 1.90 0.83 14.44
N ALA A 69 1.55 -0.44 14.21
CA ALA A 69 1.71 -1.09 12.91
C ALA A 69 0.92 -0.37 11.81
N LEU A 70 -0.33 0.00 12.06
CA LEU A 70 -1.15 0.76 11.11
C LEU A 70 -0.61 2.18 10.89
N PHE A 71 -0.09 2.82 11.93
CA PHE A 71 0.51 4.15 11.85
C PHE A 71 1.74 4.14 10.95
N VAL A 72 2.65 3.19 11.17
CA VAL A 72 3.82 2.98 10.33
C VAL A 72 3.41 2.62 8.89
N ALA A 73 2.38 1.78 8.74
CA ALA A 73 1.87 1.38 7.44
C ALA A 73 1.38 2.56 6.59
N ARG A 74 0.77 3.57 7.21
CA ARG A 74 0.33 4.80 6.53
C ARG A 74 1.51 5.58 5.91
N TRP A 75 2.71 5.50 6.48
CA TRP A 75 3.87 6.29 6.04
C TRP A 75 4.78 5.51 5.09
N LEU A 76 4.88 4.19 5.26
CA LEU A 76 5.77 3.34 4.47
C LEU A 76 5.19 2.91 3.12
N ALA A 77 3.88 3.00 2.92
CA ALA A 77 3.26 2.56 1.68
C ALA A 77 3.37 3.62 0.56
N PHE A 78 4.35 3.46 -0.32
CA PHE A 78 4.55 4.36 -1.46
C PHE A 78 5.07 3.64 -2.70
N VAL A 79 4.74 4.19 -3.86
CA VAL A 79 5.28 3.80 -5.16
C VAL A 79 6.40 4.76 -5.53
N ARG A 80 7.48 4.25 -6.12
CA ARG A 80 8.59 5.05 -6.62
C ARG A 80 9.13 4.47 -7.92
N CYS A 81 9.31 5.33 -8.91
CA CYS A 81 10.05 5.00 -10.13
C CYS A 81 11.55 5.01 -9.83
N ARG A 82 12.24 3.88 -10.06
CA ARG A 82 13.71 3.84 -10.12
C ARG A 82 14.17 3.77 -11.56
N THR A 83 15.48 3.92 -11.75
CA THR A 83 16.16 3.93 -13.05
C THR A 83 15.89 2.69 -13.92
N ASN A 84 15.82 1.49 -13.33
CA ASN A 84 15.66 0.21 -14.06
C ASN A 84 14.38 -0.55 -13.68
N SER A 85 13.66 -0.09 -12.66
CA SER A 85 12.51 -0.78 -12.10
C SER A 85 11.53 0.18 -11.45
N LEU A 86 10.26 -0.22 -11.40
CA LEU A 86 9.24 0.36 -10.55
C LEU A 86 9.29 -0.34 -9.19
N LEU A 87 9.44 0.43 -8.11
CA LEU A 87 9.46 -0.08 -6.76
C LEU A 87 8.14 0.26 -6.07
N ILE A 88 7.48 -0.78 -5.55
CA ILE A 88 6.30 -0.66 -4.70
C ILE A 88 6.75 -0.98 -3.29
N GLN A 89 6.78 0.02 -2.42
CA GLN A 89 7.03 -0.18 -1.01
C GLN A 89 5.69 -0.31 -0.29
N VAL A 90 5.51 -1.43 0.40
CA VAL A 90 4.41 -1.66 1.33
C VAL A 90 4.99 -1.84 2.73
N PRO A 91 4.17 -1.77 3.80
CA PRO A 91 4.67 -1.63 5.18
C PRO A 91 5.67 -2.71 5.62
N LEU A 92 5.46 -3.95 5.16
CA LEU A 92 6.24 -5.12 5.56
C LEU A 92 7.03 -5.75 4.40
N TYR A 93 6.89 -5.23 3.18
CA TYR A 93 7.50 -5.85 2.01
C TYR A 93 7.78 -4.83 0.90
N GLN A 94 8.76 -5.13 0.04
CA GLN A 94 9.05 -4.32 -1.14
C GLN A 94 8.96 -5.18 -2.40
N VAL A 95 8.18 -4.73 -3.38
CA VAL A 95 8.03 -5.39 -4.66
C VAL A 95 8.75 -4.58 -5.72
N VAL A 96 9.69 -5.21 -6.41
CA VAL A 96 10.47 -4.58 -7.49
C VAL A 96 10.04 -5.17 -8.83
N ILE A 97 9.63 -4.31 -9.76
CA ILE A 97 9.13 -4.70 -11.08
C ILE A 97 10.03 -4.06 -12.13
N SER A 98 10.67 -4.87 -12.98
CA SER A 98 11.44 -4.33 -14.11
C SER A 98 10.52 -3.73 -15.17
N TYR A 99 10.92 -2.60 -15.76
CA TYR A 99 10.18 -1.97 -16.87
C TYR A 99 9.98 -2.90 -18.08
N GLY A 100 10.86 -3.89 -18.28
CA GLY A 100 10.72 -4.89 -19.35
C GLY A 100 9.50 -5.82 -19.18
N ARG A 101 8.96 -5.94 -17.96
CA ARG A 101 7.74 -6.73 -17.68
C ARG A 101 6.47 -5.90 -17.84
N ILE A 102 6.56 -4.58 -17.84
CA ILE A 102 5.38 -3.71 -17.97
C ILE A 102 4.90 -3.75 -19.43
N ARG A 103 3.66 -4.18 -19.62
CA ARG A 103 2.97 -4.20 -20.92
C ARG A 103 2.39 -2.82 -21.19
N LEU A 104 1.47 -2.39 -20.33
CA LEU A 104 0.67 -1.19 -20.49
C LEU A 104 0.53 -0.47 -19.15
N THR A 105 0.55 0.86 -19.21
CA THR A 105 0.18 1.73 -18.09
C THR A 105 -1.03 2.53 -18.56
N ARG A 106 -2.14 2.47 -17.82
CA ARG A 106 -3.34 3.24 -18.16
C ARG A 106 -4.02 3.82 -16.93
N PRO A 107 -4.58 5.04 -17.02
CA PRO A 107 -5.50 5.53 -16.01
C PRO A 107 -6.82 4.74 -16.13
N ALA A 108 -7.39 4.37 -15.00
CA ALA A 108 -8.71 3.77 -14.92
C ALA A 108 -9.41 4.25 -13.65
N GLU A 109 -10.73 4.15 -13.63
CA GLU A 109 -11.52 4.48 -12.44
C GLU A 109 -11.52 3.29 -11.48
N PHE A 110 -11.30 3.54 -10.18
CA PHE A 110 -11.21 2.48 -9.18
C PHE A 110 -12.49 1.62 -9.12
N ALA A 111 -13.66 2.24 -9.21
CA ALA A 111 -14.95 1.54 -9.20
C ALA A 111 -15.15 0.60 -10.40
N ARG A 112 -14.51 0.87 -11.55
CA ARG A 112 -14.59 -0.02 -12.72
C ARG A 112 -13.76 -1.29 -12.53
N ILE A 113 -12.62 -1.19 -11.84
CA ILE A 113 -11.75 -2.34 -11.54
C ILE A 113 -12.35 -3.17 -10.39
N PHE A 114 -12.85 -2.49 -9.36
CA PHE A 114 -13.41 -3.12 -8.16
C PHE A 114 -14.86 -2.65 -7.97
N PRO A 115 -15.84 -3.32 -8.60
CA PRO A 115 -17.23 -2.89 -8.56
C PRO A 115 -17.77 -2.92 -7.13
N PRO A 116 -18.49 -1.87 -6.68
CA PRO A 116 -19.02 -1.79 -5.31
C PRO A 116 -20.03 -2.90 -5.04
N ARG A 117 -20.80 -3.31 -6.07
CA ARG A 117 -21.81 -4.38 -5.97
C ARG A 117 -21.21 -5.71 -5.48
N GLY A 118 -19.96 -6.04 -5.85
CA GLY A 118 -19.27 -7.26 -5.44
C GLY A 118 -18.54 -7.20 -4.10
N GLN A 119 -18.62 -6.09 -3.36
CA GLN A 119 -17.95 -5.94 -2.05
C GLN A 119 -18.95 -6.04 -0.89
N THR A 120 -18.48 -6.56 0.23
CA THR A 120 -19.23 -6.58 1.51
C THR A 120 -19.44 -5.16 2.07
N TRP A 121 -20.40 -4.98 2.99
CA TRP A 121 -20.71 -3.66 3.56
C TRP A 121 -19.50 -2.97 4.21
N SER A 122 -18.68 -3.71 4.96
CA SER A 122 -17.45 -3.19 5.57
C SER A 122 -16.42 -2.76 4.53
N GLN A 123 -16.24 -3.56 3.47
CA GLN A 123 -15.35 -3.25 2.35
C GLN A 123 -15.85 -2.04 1.55
N ARG A 124 -17.17 -1.89 1.41
CA ARG A 124 -17.81 -0.74 0.78
C ARG A 124 -17.47 0.56 1.51
N ARG A 125 -17.72 0.60 2.83
CA ARG A 125 -17.36 1.74 3.69
C ARG A 125 -15.86 2.04 3.67
N PHE A 126 -15.03 0.99 3.56
CA PHE A 126 -13.58 1.13 3.44
C PHE A 126 -13.16 1.83 2.14
N LEU A 127 -13.74 1.43 1.00
CA LEU A 127 -13.38 1.93 -0.33
C LEU A 127 -14.15 3.18 -0.77
N GLU A 128 -15.08 3.67 0.04
CA GLU A 128 -15.97 4.77 -0.30
C GLU A 128 -15.25 6.01 -0.85
N SER A 129 -14.15 6.41 -0.20
CA SER A 129 -13.35 7.57 -0.63
C SER A 129 -12.49 7.33 -1.88
N LEU A 130 -12.41 6.08 -2.35
CA LEU A 130 -11.56 5.65 -3.48
C LEU A 130 -12.38 5.41 -4.75
N TRP A 131 -13.68 5.14 -4.68
CA TRP A 131 -14.48 4.75 -5.85
C TRP A 131 -14.47 5.74 -7.00
N GLY A 132 -14.63 7.04 -6.71
CA GLY A 132 -14.60 8.10 -7.72
C GLY A 132 -13.19 8.59 -8.07
N ARG A 133 -12.12 7.92 -7.60
CA ARG A 133 -10.75 8.32 -7.90
C ARG A 133 -10.21 7.60 -9.11
N THR A 134 -9.50 8.35 -9.95
CA THR A 134 -8.64 7.82 -10.99
C THR A 134 -7.44 7.13 -10.36
N VAL A 135 -7.16 5.91 -10.80
CA VAL A 135 -6.05 5.09 -10.36
C VAL A 135 -5.22 4.68 -11.57
N ILE A 136 -3.94 4.41 -11.35
CA ILE A 136 -3.07 3.93 -12.43
C ILE A 136 -3.02 2.42 -12.38
N VAL A 137 -3.37 1.80 -13.49
CA VAL A 137 -3.23 0.37 -13.72
C VAL A 137 -1.95 0.13 -14.48
N VAL A 138 -1.06 -0.66 -13.89
CA VAL A 138 0.17 -1.14 -14.52
C VAL A 138 0.00 -2.63 -14.80
N GLU A 139 -0.27 -2.94 -16.07
CA GLU A 139 -0.37 -4.32 -16.55
C GLU A 139 1.03 -4.85 -16.84
N THR A 140 1.28 -6.07 -16.41
CA THR A 140 2.57 -6.75 -16.53
C THR A 140 2.40 -8.06 -17.28
N LYS A 141 3.46 -8.53 -17.96
CA LYS A 141 3.47 -9.84 -18.64
C LYS A 141 3.25 -11.02 -17.68
N GLY A 142 3.55 -10.79 -16.40
CA GLY A 142 3.42 -11.76 -15.31
C GLY A 142 3.80 -11.09 -13.99
N LEU A 143 3.26 -11.61 -12.89
CA LEU A 143 3.57 -11.10 -11.56
C LEU A 143 5.03 -11.43 -11.18
N PRO A 144 5.74 -10.53 -10.48
CA PRO A 144 7.12 -10.78 -10.06
C PRO A 144 7.24 -11.91 -9.03
N LEU A 145 6.16 -12.20 -8.32
CA LEU A 145 6.06 -13.19 -7.26
C LEU A 145 4.70 -13.90 -7.39
N PRO A 146 4.54 -15.11 -6.80
CA PRO A 146 3.26 -15.78 -6.77
C PRO A 146 2.16 -14.92 -6.16
N ARG A 147 0.95 -15.01 -6.74
CA ARG A 147 -0.18 -14.14 -6.37
C ARG A 147 -0.60 -14.30 -4.91
N TRP A 148 -0.50 -15.50 -4.35
CA TRP A 148 -0.79 -15.78 -2.95
C TRP A 148 0.22 -15.08 -2.01
N TRP A 149 1.51 -15.06 -2.37
CA TRP A 149 2.55 -14.34 -1.62
C TRP A 149 2.30 -12.83 -1.66
N LEU A 150 1.99 -12.31 -2.85
CA LEU A 150 1.63 -10.89 -3.00
C LEU A 150 0.37 -10.52 -2.22
N ARG A 151 -0.64 -11.40 -2.14
CA ARG A 151 -1.85 -11.16 -1.34
C ARG A 151 -1.62 -11.18 0.17
N LEU A 152 -0.56 -11.86 0.64
CA LEU A 152 -0.21 -11.90 2.06
C LEU A 152 0.40 -10.56 2.50
N TRP A 153 1.20 -9.94 1.63
CA TRP A 153 1.92 -8.70 1.94
C TRP A 153 1.26 -7.42 1.40
N LEU A 154 0.53 -7.51 0.28
CA LEU A 154 -0.16 -6.40 -0.35
C LEU A 154 -1.66 -6.56 -0.21
N SER A 155 -2.37 -5.44 0.00
CA SER A 155 -3.82 -5.42 -0.07
C SER A 155 -4.32 -5.99 -1.41
N LYS A 156 -5.43 -6.76 -1.37
CA LYS A 156 -6.08 -7.30 -2.58
C LYS A 156 -6.40 -6.23 -3.63
N TYR A 157 -6.61 -4.98 -3.19
CA TYR A 157 -6.96 -3.84 -4.05
C TYR A 157 -5.76 -3.21 -4.78
N LEU A 158 -4.53 -3.63 -4.47
CA LEU A 158 -3.33 -3.26 -5.22
C LEU A 158 -3.04 -4.21 -6.37
N LEU A 159 -3.71 -5.36 -6.41
CA LEU A 159 -3.53 -6.38 -7.43
C LEU A 159 -4.70 -6.35 -8.40
N LEU A 160 -4.41 -6.42 -9.69
CA LEU A 160 -5.47 -6.51 -10.69
C LEU A 160 -6.23 -7.84 -10.50
N PRO A 161 -7.58 -7.89 -10.58
CA PRO A 161 -8.35 -9.09 -10.25
C PRO A 161 -8.33 -10.17 -11.35
N HIS A 162 -8.39 -9.78 -12.62
CA HIS A 162 -8.46 -10.73 -13.74
C HIS A 162 -7.14 -10.93 -14.48
N ASP A 163 -6.15 -10.07 -14.22
CA ASP A 163 -4.88 -10.04 -14.97
C ASP A 163 -3.66 -9.95 -14.05
N SER A 164 -2.48 -10.15 -14.63
CA SER A 164 -1.21 -9.90 -13.95
C SER A 164 -0.86 -8.41 -13.99
N GLY A 165 -1.21 -7.67 -12.92
CA GLY A 165 -0.90 -6.26 -12.84
C GLY A 165 -1.13 -5.67 -11.46
N PHE A 166 -0.82 -4.38 -11.36
CA PHE A 166 -0.94 -3.61 -10.13
C PHE A 166 -1.85 -2.40 -10.34
N VAL A 167 -2.57 -2.03 -9.28
CA VAL A 167 -3.46 -0.87 -9.25
C VAL A 167 -2.96 0.10 -8.19
N PHE A 168 -2.63 1.33 -8.60
CA PHE A 168 -2.10 2.35 -7.72
C PHE A 168 -3.10 3.48 -7.55
N ALA A 169 -3.71 3.54 -6.37
CA ALA A 169 -4.51 4.67 -5.93
C ALA A 169 -3.61 5.70 -5.24
N VAL A 170 -3.35 6.81 -5.93
CA VAL A 170 -2.42 7.88 -5.53
C VAL A 170 -3.11 9.23 -5.77
N GLU A 171 -2.76 10.25 -4.99
CA GLU A 171 -3.30 11.61 -5.17
C GLU A 171 -2.90 12.22 -6.53
N ASP A 172 -1.61 12.20 -6.86
CA ASP A 172 -1.07 12.70 -8.13
C ASP A 172 -0.85 11.54 -9.13
N TRP A 173 -1.95 11.05 -9.70
CA TRP A 173 -1.91 9.98 -10.71
C TRP A 173 -1.27 10.45 -12.03
N MET A 174 -1.43 11.72 -12.40
CA MET A 174 -0.82 12.25 -13.63
C MET A 174 0.70 12.26 -13.52
N GLY A 175 1.23 12.77 -12.41
CA GLY A 175 2.67 12.79 -12.16
C GLY A 175 3.27 11.39 -12.13
N LEU A 176 2.60 10.43 -11.46
CA LEU A 176 3.07 9.04 -11.45
C LEU A 176 3.06 8.43 -12.86
N SER A 177 2.02 8.68 -13.69
CA SER A 177 1.96 8.17 -15.07
C SER A 177 3.11 8.72 -15.92
N GLN A 178 3.27 10.05 -15.91
CA GLN A 178 4.34 10.72 -16.66
C GLN A 178 5.72 10.24 -16.22
N GLU A 179 5.91 10.03 -14.92
CA GLU A 179 7.19 9.54 -14.40
C GLU A 179 7.44 8.08 -14.81
N ILE A 180 6.44 7.20 -14.75
CA ILE A 180 6.56 5.81 -15.25
C ILE A 180 6.98 5.81 -16.73
N ASP A 181 6.32 6.60 -17.56
CA ASP A 181 6.61 6.65 -19.01
C ASP A 181 8.01 7.22 -19.29
N SER A 182 8.40 8.28 -18.56
CA SER A 182 9.73 8.88 -18.65
C SER A 182 10.84 7.93 -18.23
N PHE A 183 10.67 7.18 -17.14
CA PHE A 183 11.68 6.20 -16.71
C PHE A 183 11.72 4.98 -17.62
N ARG A 184 10.58 4.53 -18.14
CA ARG A 184 10.48 3.42 -19.10
C ARG A 184 11.17 3.77 -20.43
N SER A 185 10.95 4.96 -20.97
CA SER A 185 11.58 5.41 -22.22
C SER A 185 13.11 5.51 -22.06
N ASN A 186 13.59 6.10 -20.96
CA ASN A 186 15.02 6.17 -20.63
C ASN A 186 15.66 4.79 -20.42
N TRP A 187 14.91 3.83 -19.89
CA TRP A 187 15.38 2.44 -19.77
C TRP A 187 15.47 1.76 -21.13
N LEU A 188 14.50 1.97 -22.02
CA LEU A 188 14.53 1.45 -23.40
C LEU A 188 15.69 2.01 -24.22
N LEU A 189 15.95 3.32 -24.14
CA LEU A 189 17.06 3.97 -24.84
C LEU A 189 18.41 3.37 -24.42
N ARG A 190 18.65 3.24 -23.12
CA ARG A 190 19.88 2.62 -22.60
C ARG A 190 20.03 1.16 -22.99
N ARG A 191 18.92 0.42 -23.05
CA ARG A 191 18.94 -0.96 -23.52
C ARG A 191 19.32 -1.05 -25.00
N LYS A 192 18.84 -0.12 -25.83
CA LYS A 192 19.24 -0.01 -27.24
C LYS A 192 20.71 0.37 -27.39
N GLU A 193 21.19 1.38 -26.65
CA GLU A 193 22.61 1.78 -26.63
C GLU A 193 23.53 0.60 -26.24
N MET A 194 23.14 -0.20 -25.24
CA MET A 194 23.90 -1.40 -24.84
C MET A 194 23.80 -2.56 -25.84
N GLN A 195 22.80 -2.58 -26.72
CA GLN A 195 22.61 -3.62 -27.74
C GLN A 195 23.25 -3.27 -29.08
N VAL A 196 23.76 -2.06 -29.27
CA VAL A 196 24.61 -1.69 -30.41
C VAL A 196 26.05 -1.96 -29.98
N PRO A 197 26.66 -3.11 -30.33
CA PRO A 197 28.09 -3.30 -30.14
C PRO A 197 28.79 -2.30 -31.07
N GLY A 198 29.86 -1.67 -30.59
CA GLY A 198 30.58 -0.60 -31.29
C GLY A 198 30.63 -0.78 -32.80
N THR A 199 29.91 0.08 -33.51
CA THR A 199 30.20 0.37 -34.91
C THR A 199 31.06 1.62 -34.92
N PHE A 200 32.36 1.36 -35.13
CA PHE A 200 33.49 2.25 -35.45
C PHE A 200 34.12 3.01 -34.28
#